data_AF-A0A671P2T4-F1
#
_entry.id   AF-A0A671P2T4-F1
#
_cell.length_a   1.000
_cell.length_b   1.000
_cell.length_c   1.000
_cell.angle_alpha   90.00
_cell.angle_beta   90.00
_cell.angle_gamma   90.00
#
_symmetry.space_group_name_H-M   'P 1'
#
loop_
_entity.id
_entity.type
_entity.pdbx_description
1 polymer ?
#
loop_
_entity_poly.entity_id
_entity_poly.type
_entity_poly.pdbx_seq_one_letter_code
_entity_poly.pdbx_strand_id
1 'polypeptide(L)' 'MSFITRERKCFTVYPSPELVFYCTTLCAIEDVKVVILGQDPYHHPGQAHGLHLGMRPVSN' A
#
# COMPACT_ATOMS: atom_id res chain seq x y z
N MET A 1 11.10 -4.81 12.76
CA MET A 1 11.42 -4.47 11.35
C MET A 1 12.31 -5.50 10.64
N SER A 2 13.09 -6.34 11.35
CA SER A 2 14.03 -7.28 10.73
C SER A 2 13.41 -8.27 9.73
N PHE A 3 12.19 -8.78 9.99
CA PHE A 3 11.48 -9.70 9.09
C PHE A 3 11.23 -9.07 7.71
N ILE A 4 10.51 -7.94 7.65
CA ILE A 4 10.17 -7.28 6.38
C ILE A 4 11.41 -6.85 5.60
N THR A 5 12.45 -6.36 6.28
CA THR A 5 13.73 -6.02 5.64
C THR A 5 14.37 -7.25 5.00
N ARG A 6 14.30 -8.42 5.64
CA ARG A 6 14.80 -9.67 5.07
C ARG A 6 13.96 -10.12 3.89
N GLU A 7 12.63 -10.13 4.02
CA GLU A 7 11.73 -10.54 2.94
C GLU A 7 11.93 -9.69 1.68
N ARG A 8 12.06 -8.36 1.84
CA ARG A 8 12.34 -7.44 0.73
C ARG A 8 13.68 -7.67 0.02
N LYS A 9 14.64 -8.33 0.67
CA LYS A 9 15.91 -8.72 0.05
C LYS A 9 15.80 -10.03 -0.73
N CYS A 10 14.91 -10.92 -0.32
CA CYS A 10 14.78 -12.26 -0.88
C CYS A 10 13.64 -12.39 -1.89
N PHE A 11 12.62 -11.54 -1.79
CA PHE A 11 11.38 -11.64 -2.55
C PHE A 11 10.91 -10.27 -3.03
N THR A 12 10.09 -10.26 -4.08
CA THR A 12 9.33 -9.08 -4.46
C THR A 12 8.16 -8.90 -3.49
N VAL A 13 8.27 -7.90 -2.62
CA VAL A 13 7.25 -7.57 -1.62
C VAL A 13 6.57 -6.26 -1.99
N TYR A 14 5.25 -6.29 -2.10
CA TYR A 14 4.42 -5.13 -2.43
C TYR A 14 3.68 -4.58 -1.19
N PRO A 15 3.36 -3.28 -1.17
CA PRO A 15 3.84 -2.24 -2.08
C PRO A 15 5.32 -1.89 -1.78
N SER A 16 5.90 -0.93 -2.50
CA SER A 16 7.22 -0.40 -2.15
C SER A 16 7.23 0.20 -0.73
N PRO A 17 8.39 0.24 -0.03
CA PRO A 17 8.46 0.67 1.36
C PRO A 17 7.82 2.04 1.64
N GLU A 18 8.00 2.99 0.72
CA GLU A 18 7.46 4.35 0.81
C GLU A 18 5.93 4.42 0.68
N LEU A 19 5.30 3.38 0.12
CA LEU A 19 3.86 3.32 -0.08
C LEU A 19 3.12 2.53 1.01
N VAL A 20 3.82 1.89 1.95
CA VAL A 20 3.20 1.06 3.01
C VAL A 20 2.20 1.84 3.86
N PHE A 21 2.52 3.10 4.17
CA PHE A 21 1.68 4.00 4.98
C PHE A 21 1.14 5.17 4.17
N TYR A 22 1.11 5.08 2.84
CA TYR A 22 0.68 6.20 2.00
C TYR A 22 -0.75 6.66 2.31
N CYS A 23 -1.65 5.76 2.69
CA CYS A 23 -3.01 6.15 3.09
C CYS A 23 -3.05 7.18 4.22
N THR A 24 -2.12 7.12 5.17
CA THR A 24 -2.09 8.04 6.32
C THR A 24 -1.53 9.41 5.95
N THR A 25 -0.93 9.56 4.78
CA THR A 25 -0.47 10.87 4.28
C THR A 25 -1.56 11.61 3.51
N LEU A 26 -2.64 10.92 3.12
CA LEU A 26 -3.74 11.50 2.34
C LEU A 26 -4.86 12.10 3.19
N CYS A 27 -5.00 11.68 4.44
CA CYS A 27 -6.04 12.14 5.34
C CYS A 27 -5.45 12.28 6.75
N ALA A 28 -5.48 13.51 7.28
CA ALA A 28 -5.14 13.76 8.67
C ALA A 28 -6.10 12.98 9.59
N ILE A 29 -5.62 12.53 10.74
CA ILE A 29 -6.39 11.63 11.60
C ILE A 29 -7.68 12.29 12.11
N GLU A 30 -7.66 13.61 12.28
CA GLU A 30 -8.81 14.41 12.72
C GLU A 30 -9.90 14.54 11.65
N ASP A 31 -9.53 14.36 10.37
CA ASP A 31 -10.44 14.46 9.22
C ASP A 31 -11.09 13.11 8.85
N VAL A 32 -10.67 12.01 9.50
CA VAL A 32 -11.17 10.67 9.21
C VAL A 32 -12.65 10.54 9.62
N LYS A 33 -13.51 10.23 8.64
CA LYS A 33 -14.95 10.00 8.85
C LYS A 33 -15.36 8.54 8.68
N VAL A 34 -14.66 7.82 7.81
CA VAL A 34 -14.96 6.44 7.42
C VAL A 34 -13.64 5.69 7.28
N VAL A 35 -13.61 4.45 7.75
CA VAL A 35 -12.49 3.53 7.54
C VAL A 35 -12.96 2.38 6.66
N ILE A 36 -12.28 2.18 5.54
CA ILE A 36 -12.49 1.02 4.66
C ILE A 36 -11.33 0.06 4.88
N LEU A 37 -11.63 -1.14 5.37
CA LEU A 37 -10.63 -2.17 5.67
C LEU A 37 -10.57 -3.20 4.53
N GLY A 38 -9.37 -3.41 4.00
CA GLY A 38 -9.04 -4.52 3.12
C GLY A 38 -8.37 -5.67 3.86
N GLN A 39 -8.07 -6.75 3.14
CA GLN A 39 -7.33 -7.90 3.67
C GLN A 39 -5.82 -7.66 3.60
N ASP A 40 -5.26 -7.63 2.39
CA ASP A 40 -3.83 -7.49 2.11
C ASP A 40 -3.60 -6.76 0.78
N PRO A 41 -2.37 -6.27 0.50
CA PRO A 41 -2.05 -5.63 -0.77
C PRO A 41 -2.14 -6.60 -1.95
N TYR A 42 -2.55 -6.10 -3.11
CA TYR A 42 -2.39 -6.83 -4.37
C TYR A 42 -0.92 -7.24 -4.60
N HIS A 43 -0.71 -8.47 -5.06
CA HIS A 43 0.61 -9.09 -5.14
C HIS A 43 1.19 -9.15 -6.57
N HIS A 44 0.55 -8.51 -7.56
CA HIS A 44 1.13 -8.36 -8.90
C HIS A 44 1.80 -7.00 -9.12
N PRO A 45 2.79 -6.91 -10.02
CA PRO A 45 3.48 -5.68 -10.34
C PRO A 45 2.52 -4.53 -10.70
N GLY A 46 2.74 -3.36 -10.08
CA GLY A 46 2.00 -2.13 -10.38
C GLY A 46 0.60 -2.03 -9.78
N GLN A 47 0.10 -3.07 -9.10
CA GLN A 47 -1.26 -3.05 -8.54
C GLN A 47 -1.35 -2.40 -7.16
N ALA A 48 -0.45 -2.74 -6.23
CA ALA A 48 -0.46 -2.18 -4.89
C ALA A 48 0.27 -0.83 -4.82
N HIS A 49 -0.40 0.20 -4.30
CA HIS A 49 0.15 1.56 -4.18
C HIS A 49 -0.17 2.26 -2.85
N GLY A 50 -0.62 1.52 -1.84
CA GLY A 50 -0.84 2.05 -0.50
C GLY A 50 -2.28 2.47 -0.18
N LEU A 51 -3.23 2.19 -1.08
CA LEU A 51 -4.67 2.31 -0.83
C LEU A 51 -5.39 1.01 -1.17
N HIS A 52 -6.44 0.69 -0.42
CA HIS A 52 -7.36 -0.39 -0.74
C HIS A 52 -8.26 0.02 -1.93
N LEU A 53 -8.47 -0.89 -2.89
CA LEU A 53 -9.30 -0.72 -4.10
C LEU A 53 -8.94 0.44 -5.06
N GLY A 54 -7.84 1.16 -4.85
CA GLY A 54 -7.32 2.06 -5.86
C GLY A 54 -6.70 1.25 -7.00
N MET A 55 -7.21 1.37 -8.22
CA MET A 55 -6.41 1.06 -9.41
C MET A 55 -5.78 2.35 -9.91
N ARG A 56 -4.51 2.32 -10.33
CA ARG A 56 -3.97 3.46 -11.10
C ARG A 56 -4.77 3.55 -12.41
N PRO A 57 -5.18 4.75 -12.86
CA PRO A 57 -5.81 4.89 -14.17
C PRO A 57 -4.88 4.29 -15.22
N VAL A 58 -5.41 3.45 -16.10
CA VAL A 58 -4.69 3.02 -17.30
C VAL A 58 -4.50 4.26 -18.17
N SER A 59 -3.25 4.73 -18.29
CA SER A 59 -2.90 5.73 -19.29
C SER A 59 -3.03 5.07 -20.66
N ASN A 60 -3.94 5.59 -21.48
CA ASN A 60 -4.06 5.25 -22.90
C ASN A 60 -2.90 5.85 -23.70
#